data_AF-A0A7W4AC84-F1
#
_entry.id   AF-A0A7W4AC84-F1
#
_cell.length_a   1.000
_cell.length_b   1.000
_cell.length_c   1.000
_cell.angle_alpha   90.00
_cell.angle_beta   90.00
_cell.angle_gamma   90.00
#
_symmetry.space_group_name_H-M   'P 1'
#
loop_
_entity.id
_entity.type
_entity.pdbx_description
1 polymer ?
#
loop_
_entity_poly.entity_id
_entity_poly.type
_entity_poly.pdbx_seq_one_letter_code
_entity_poly.pdbx_strand_id
1 'polypeptide(L)'
;MESVIKVGLVILGSLLSLFLIPMVESKKAEFQRKKDLESMFIELGDLQSELTCHIESYFKFLLKIRQESESAIPIPLPRDINSDILIELYQKSSLKLSRDQRLAVKRIPRSITSIMSQAQGAVNAILNEKEYCIQSIKNTIKLSCKLVHELNSLNEQRDRYVEVHLDSQDSIKPVLKSMDFTEEQLNISKIYETNFI
;
A
#
# COMPACT_ATOMS: atom_id res chain seq x y z
N MET A 1 -60.25 -32.21 -3.72
CA MET A 1 -59.84 -30.88 -4.24
C MET A 1 -58.84 -30.22 -3.29
N GLU A 2 -59.14 -30.11 -1.99
CA GLU A 2 -58.22 -29.57 -0.97
C GLU A 2 -56.85 -30.25 -0.89
N SER A 3 -56.79 -31.60 -0.89
CA SER A 3 -55.51 -32.32 -0.78
C SER A 3 -54.59 -32.09 -1.98
N VAL A 4 -55.16 -31.92 -3.18
CA VAL A 4 -54.41 -31.62 -4.41
C VAL A 4 -53.84 -30.21 -4.37
N ILE A 5 -54.62 -29.25 -3.85
CA ILE A 5 -54.17 -27.86 -3.67
C ILE A 5 -53.04 -27.79 -2.62
N LYS A 6 -53.15 -28.53 -1.51
CA LYS A 6 -52.09 -28.59 -0.47
C LYS A 6 -50.79 -29.18 -1.02
N VAL A 7 -50.86 -30.27 -1.78
CA VAL A 7 -49.67 -30.87 -2.43
C VAL A 7 -49.07 -29.91 -3.47
N GLY A 8 -49.91 -29.24 -4.27
CA GLY A 8 -49.45 -28.24 -5.23
C GLY A 8 -48.73 -27.04 -4.58
N LEU A 9 -49.24 -26.54 -3.45
CA LEU A 9 -48.60 -25.46 -2.68
C LEU A 9 -47.24 -25.88 -2.09
N VAL A 10 -47.12 -27.12 -1.60
CA VAL A 10 -45.86 -27.66 -1.07
C VAL A 10 -44.80 -27.80 -2.17
N ILE A 11 -45.19 -28.31 -3.35
CA ILE A 11 -44.30 -28.42 -4.50
C ILE A 11 -43.87 -27.03 -4.98
N LEU A 12 -44.81 -26.07 -5.09
CA LEU A 12 -44.51 -24.70 -5.49
C LEU A 12 -43.57 -24.01 -4.50
N GLY A 13 -43.81 -24.17 -3.19
CA GLY A 13 -42.93 -23.63 -2.14
C GLY A 13 -41.52 -24.24 -2.19
N SER A 14 -41.42 -25.55 -2.46
CA SER A 14 -40.13 -26.25 -2.62
C SER A 14 -39.38 -25.75 -3.86
N LEU A 15 -40.07 -25.62 -5.00
CA LEU A 15 -39.49 -25.07 -6.23
C LEU A 15 -39.05 -23.62 -6.07
N LEU A 16 -39.87 -22.77 -5.42
CA LEU A 16 -39.49 -21.39 -5.11
C LEU A 16 -38.24 -21.33 -4.23
N SER A 17 -38.12 -22.20 -3.23
CA SER A 17 -36.93 -22.23 -2.37
C SER A 17 -35.66 -22.62 -3.14
N LEU A 18 -35.76 -23.56 -4.10
CA LEU A 18 -34.64 -23.99 -4.95
C LEU A 18 -34.08 -22.85 -5.82
N PHE A 19 -34.91 -21.88 -6.21
CA PHE A 19 -34.46 -20.74 -7.02
C PHE A 19 -34.12 -19.51 -6.18
N LEU A 20 -34.89 -19.22 -5.12
CA LEU A 20 -34.71 -18.03 -4.32
C LEU A 20 -33.50 -18.12 -3.39
N ILE A 21 -33.21 -19.29 -2.82
CA ILE A 21 -32.06 -19.45 -1.90
C ILE A 21 -30.74 -19.15 -2.64
N PRO A 22 -30.42 -19.78 -3.79
CA PRO A 22 -29.19 -19.47 -4.51
C PRO A 22 -29.12 -18.01 -4.97
N MET A 23 -30.25 -17.41 -5.35
CA MET A 23 -30.31 -16.01 -5.76
C MET A 23 -29.99 -15.05 -4.60
N VAL A 24 -30.56 -15.30 -3.42
CA VAL A 24 -30.29 -14.51 -2.20
C VAL A 24 -28.85 -14.70 -1.75
N GLU A 25 -28.34 -15.93 -1.74
CA GLU A 25 -26.96 -16.23 -1.39
C GLU A 25 -25.96 -15.56 -2.34
N SER A 26 -26.23 -15.59 -3.65
CA SER A 26 -25.42 -14.92 -4.66
C SER A 26 -25.38 -13.40 -4.44
N LYS A 27 -26.54 -12.76 -4.19
CA LYS A 27 -26.60 -11.33 -3.88
C LYS A 27 -25.86 -10.99 -2.59
N LYS A 28 -26.00 -11.82 -1.54
CA LYS A 28 -25.29 -11.65 -0.27
C LYS A 28 -23.77 -11.76 -0.47
N ALA A 29 -23.33 -12.77 -1.23
CA ALA A 29 -21.92 -12.96 -1.56
C ALA A 29 -21.36 -11.78 -2.37
N GLU A 30 -22.13 -11.25 -3.33
CA GLU A 30 -21.72 -10.07 -4.09
C GLU A 30 -21.58 -8.84 -3.19
N PHE A 31 -22.57 -8.60 -2.32
CA PHE A 31 -22.52 -7.50 -1.37
C PHE A 31 -21.30 -7.60 -0.44
N GLN A 32 -21.02 -8.79 0.09
CA GLN A 32 -19.86 -9.02 0.93
C GLN A 32 -18.55 -8.75 0.18
N ARG A 33 -18.40 -9.24 -1.06
CA ARG A 33 -17.21 -8.97 -1.88
C ARG A 33 -16.99 -7.48 -2.15
N LYS A 34 -18.06 -6.70 -2.34
CA LYS A 34 -17.96 -5.24 -2.48
C LYS A 34 -17.48 -4.59 -1.18
N LYS A 35 -17.99 -5.04 -0.04
CA LYS A 35 -17.52 -4.57 1.27
C LYS A 35 -16.05 -4.91 1.50
N ASP A 36 -15.62 -6.13 1.18
CA ASP A 36 -14.22 -6.55 1.34
C ASP A 36 -13.30 -5.76 0.41
N LEU A 37 -13.76 -5.43 -0.80
CA LEU A 37 -13.03 -4.56 -1.74
C LEU A 37 -12.88 -3.13 -1.19
N GLU A 38 -13.95 -2.57 -0.64
CA GLU A 38 -13.93 -1.26 0.01
C GLU A 38 -12.95 -1.25 1.18
N SER A 39 -13.01 -2.27 2.05
CA SER A 39 -12.06 -2.45 3.15
C SER A 39 -10.62 -2.53 2.65
N MET A 40 -10.35 -3.24 1.56
CA MET A 40 -9.00 -3.29 0.99
C MET A 40 -8.49 -1.89 0.60
N PHE A 41 -9.34 -1.06 -0.02
CA PHE A 41 -8.94 0.30 -0.39
C PHE A 41 -8.76 1.24 0.80
N ILE A 42 -9.47 1.01 1.91
CA ILE A 42 -9.22 1.71 3.17
C ILE A 42 -7.83 1.36 3.70
N GLU A 43 -7.51 0.05 3.80
CA GLU A 43 -6.19 -0.40 4.26
C GLU A 43 -5.05 0.09 3.36
N LEU A 44 -5.27 0.18 2.04
CA LEU A 44 -4.30 0.78 1.11
C LEU A 44 -4.07 2.27 1.40
N GLY A 45 -5.11 2.99 1.83
CA GLY A 45 -5.01 4.38 2.27
C GLY A 45 -4.27 4.53 3.59
N ASP A 46 -4.55 3.66 4.56
CA ASP A 46 -3.85 3.66 5.86
C ASP A 46 -2.36 3.37 5.67
N LEU A 47 -2.03 2.37 4.84
CA LEU A 47 -0.65 2.06 4.44
C LEU A 47 0.05 3.26 3.78
N GLN A 48 -0.65 3.98 2.90
CA GLN A 48 -0.13 5.18 2.27
C GLN A 48 0.20 6.27 3.30
N SER A 49 -0.64 6.43 4.31
CA SER A 49 -0.41 7.37 5.41
C SER A 49 0.82 6.99 6.23
N GLU A 50 0.94 5.71 6.60
CA GLU A 50 2.10 5.17 7.32
C GLU A 50 3.41 5.38 6.57
N LEU A 51 3.43 5.08 5.27
CA LEU A 51 4.58 5.31 4.40
C LEU A 51 4.92 6.79 4.27
N THR A 52 3.93 7.67 4.27
CA THR A 52 4.14 9.13 4.23
C THR A 52 4.85 9.60 5.50
N CYS A 53 4.41 9.13 6.68
CA CYS A 53 5.12 9.41 7.93
C CYS A 53 6.56 8.84 7.93
N HIS A 54 6.76 7.66 7.33
CA HIS A 54 8.07 7.05 7.18
C HIS A 54 9.00 7.89 6.29
N ILE A 55 8.52 8.35 5.13
CA ILE A 55 9.23 9.26 4.23
C ILE A 55 9.62 10.54 4.96
N GLU A 56 8.68 11.15 5.68
CA GLU A 56 8.91 12.43 6.37
C GLU A 56 10.04 12.30 7.39
N SER A 57 10.00 11.23 8.19
CA SER A 57 10.99 10.97 9.24
C SER A 57 12.40 10.79 8.65
N TYR A 58 12.53 9.93 7.62
CA TYR A 58 13.82 9.68 6.98
C TYR A 58 14.34 10.85 6.16
N PHE A 59 13.45 11.62 5.50
CA PHE A 59 13.86 12.79 4.73
C PHE A 59 14.34 13.93 5.64
N LYS A 60 13.64 14.20 6.75
CA LYS A 60 14.10 15.15 7.77
C LYS A 60 15.43 14.71 8.39
N PHE A 61 15.62 13.41 8.63
CA PHE A 61 16.90 12.87 9.08
C PHE A 61 18.01 13.11 8.07
N LEU A 62 17.79 12.80 6.79
CA LEU A 62 18.75 13.04 5.71
C LEU A 62 19.14 14.53 5.62
N LEU A 63 18.17 15.44 5.71
CA LEU A 63 18.45 16.89 5.71
C LEU A 63 19.38 17.29 6.85
N LYS A 64 19.10 16.83 8.07
CA LYS A 64 19.93 17.13 9.24
C LYS A 64 21.36 16.65 9.06
N ILE A 65 21.56 15.42 8.58
CA ILE A 65 22.91 14.88 8.34
C ILE A 65 23.68 15.70 7.29
N ARG A 66 22.98 16.29 6.33
CA ARG A 66 23.59 17.13 5.29
C ARG A 66 23.86 18.58 5.75
N GLN A 67 23.15 19.05 6.76
CA GLN A 67 23.23 20.44 7.25
C GLN A 67 24.10 20.59 8.50
N GLU A 68 24.11 19.60 9.39
CA GLU A 68 24.81 19.65 10.68
C GLU A 68 25.98 18.66 10.67
N SER A 69 27.19 19.14 10.99
CA SER A 69 28.41 18.32 10.99
C SER A 69 28.76 17.69 12.34
N GLU A 70 28.17 18.13 13.46
CA GLU A 70 28.73 17.82 14.79
C GLU A 70 27.73 17.49 15.92
N SER A 71 26.42 17.45 15.67
CA SER A 71 25.42 17.12 16.71
C SER A 71 24.99 15.66 16.67
N ALA A 72 24.57 15.11 17.81
CA ALA A 72 23.95 13.79 17.88
C ALA A 72 22.55 13.84 17.23
N ILE A 73 22.47 13.49 15.94
CA ILE A 73 21.22 13.51 15.18
C ILE A 73 20.37 12.30 15.60
N PRO A 74 19.12 12.49 16.08
CA PRO A 74 18.24 11.38 16.42
C PRO A 74 17.97 10.49 15.20
N ILE A 75 18.23 9.20 15.36
CA ILE A 75 18.06 8.21 14.30
C ILE A 75 16.57 7.81 14.22
N PRO A 76 15.94 7.87 13.04
CA PRO A 76 14.59 7.35 12.86
C PRO A 76 14.63 5.82 12.99
N LEU A 77 13.87 5.29 13.95
CA LEU A 77 13.67 3.85 14.06
C LEU A 77 12.64 3.40 13.02
N PRO A 78 12.88 2.28 12.30
CA PRO A 78 11.90 1.72 11.38
C PRO A 78 10.61 1.43 12.17
N ARG A 79 9.51 2.04 11.73
CA ARG A 79 8.19 1.68 12.26
C ARG A 79 7.73 0.44 11.52
N ASP A 80 7.16 -0.52 12.25
CA ASP A 80 6.59 -1.69 11.60
C ASP A 80 5.41 -1.24 10.74
N ILE A 81 5.47 -1.58 9.45
CA ILE A 81 4.43 -1.26 8.46
C ILE A 81 3.72 -2.58 8.17
N ASN A 82 2.53 -2.75 8.75
CA ASN A 82 1.80 -4.01 8.66
C ASN A 82 1.04 -4.10 7.34
N SER A 83 1.30 -5.14 6.55
CA SER A 83 0.56 -5.44 5.31
C SER A 83 -0.13 -6.79 5.31
N ASP A 84 -0.18 -7.49 6.45
CA ASP A 84 -0.76 -8.82 6.54
C ASP A 84 -2.27 -8.81 6.28
N ILE A 85 -2.96 -7.78 6.79
CA ILE A 85 -4.39 -7.59 6.55
C ILE A 85 -4.72 -7.41 5.06
N LEU A 86 -3.80 -6.81 4.30
CA LEU A 86 -3.94 -6.63 2.86
C LEU A 86 -3.92 -7.97 2.12
N ILE A 87 -3.14 -8.94 2.59
CA ILE A 87 -3.08 -10.28 2.01
C ILE A 87 -4.42 -10.99 2.18
N GLU A 88 -5.02 -10.90 3.37
CA GLU A 88 -6.33 -11.49 3.66
C GLU A 88 -7.44 -10.85 2.81
N LEU A 89 -7.50 -9.51 2.78
CA LEU A 89 -8.48 -8.76 2.00
C LEU A 89 -8.32 -8.97 0.49
N TYR A 90 -7.08 -9.08 0.01
CA TYR A 90 -6.79 -9.43 -1.38
C TYR A 90 -7.41 -10.79 -1.76
N GLN A 91 -7.26 -11.82 -0.91
CA GLN A 91 -7.83 -13.14 -1.20
C GLN A 91 -9.36 -13.08 -1.32
N LYS A 92 -10.02 -12.35 -0.42
CA LYS A 92 -11.49 -12.17 -0.39
C LYS A 92 -12.04 -11.34 -1.56
N SER A 93 -11.28 -10.35 -2.03
CA SER A 93 -11.70 -9.41 -3.08
C SER A 93 -11.15 -9.71 -4.48
N SER A 94 -10.25 -10.71 -4.62
CA SER A 94 -9.51 -11.02 -5.85
C SER A 94 -10.35 -11.22 -7.12
N LEU A 95 -11.61 -11.64 -7.00
CA LEU A 95 -12.53 -11.84 -8.13
C LEU A 95 -13.15 -10.54 -8.65
N LYS A 96 -13.12 -9.45 -7.87
CA LYS A 96 -13.61 -8.13 -8.27
C LYS A 96 -12.49 -7.21 -8.77
N LEU A 97 -11.23 -7.60 -8.56
CA LEU A 97 -10.06 -6.85 -9.02
C LEU A 97 -9.70 -7.17 -10.47
N SER A 98 -9.27 -6.14 -11.21
CA SER A 98 -8.66 -6.29 -12.53
C SER A 98 -7.32 -7.04 -12.42
N ARG A 99 -6.79 -7.52 -13.55
CA ARG A 99 -5.47 -8.15 -13.58
C ARG A 99 -4.40 -7.23 -13.00
N ASP A 100 -4.38 -5.97 -13.42
CA ASP A 100 -3.33 -5.01 -13.07
C ASP A 100 -3.42 -4.62 -11.60
N GLN A 101 -4.64 -4.44 -11.06
CA GLN A 101 -4.84 -4.22 -9.63
C GLN A 101 -4.34 -5.39 -8.79
N ARG A 102 -4.59 -6.63 -9.23
CA ARG A 102 -4.08 -7.81 -8.52
C ARG A 102 -2.56 -7.87 -8.52
N LEU A 103 -1.91 -7.48 -9.63
CA LEU A 103 -0.46 -7.43 -9.71
C LEU A 103 0.12 -6.36 -8.80
N ALA A 104 -0.46 -5.15 -8.81
CA ALA A 104 -0.08 -4.06 -7.92
C ALA A 104 -0.19 -4.48 -6.44
N VAL A 105 -1.37 -4.95 -6.02
CA VAL A 105 -1.62 -5.35 -4.62
C VAL A 105 -0.67 -6.46 -4.16
N LYS A 106 -0.39 -7.45 -5.02
CA LYS A 106 0.54 -8.55 -4.71
C LYS A 106 1.98 -8.10 -4.48
N ARG A 107 2.42 -6.97 -5.07
CA ARG A 107 3.79 -6.48 -4.91
C ARG A 107 3.99 -5.72 -3.61
N ILE A 108 2.93 -5.13 -3.05
CA ILE A 108 3.00 -4.26 -1.88
C ILE A 108 3.75 -4.90 -0.70
N PRO A 109 3.44 -6.15 -0.26
CA PRO A 109 4.16 -6.75 0.87
C PRO A 109 5.66 -6.86 0.62
N ARG A 110 6.07 -7.26 -0.60
CA ARG A 110 7.49 -7.35 -0.97
C ARG A 110 8.17 -5.98 -1.00
N SER A 111 7.47 -4.96 -1.49
CA SER A 111 7.97 -3.58 -1.49
C SER A 111 8.20 -3.09 -0.06
N ILE A 112 7.27 -3.36 0.87
CA ILE A 112 7.41 -3.03 2.29
C ILE A 112 8.59 -3.76 2.91
N THR A 113 8.74 -5.07 2.68
CA THR A 113 9.90 -5.83 3.17
C THR A 113 11.23 -5.22 2.68
N SER A 114 11.29 -4.78 1.42
CA SER A 114 12.48 -4.12 0.85
C SER A 114 12.77 -2.78 1.54
N ILE A 115 11.74 -1.95 1.74
CA ILE A 115 11.84 -0.67 2.47
C ILE A 115 12.37 -0.90 3.88
N MET A 116 11.78 -1.85 4.61
CA MET A 116 12.16 -2.16 5.99
C MET A 116 13.58 -2.72 6.09
N SER A 117 14.00 -3.52 5.12
CA SER A 117 15.38 -4.02 5.03
C SER A 117 16.40 -2.88 4.86
N GLN A 118 16.12 -1.92 3.98
CA GLN A 118 16.98 -0.73 3.80
C GLN A 118 16.98 0.18 5.05
N ALA A 119 15.81 0.37 5.65
CA ALA A 119 15.62 1.16 6.86
C ALA A 119 16.43 0.56 8.03
N GLN A 120 16.32 -0.75 8.22
CA GLN A 120 17.07 -1.48 9.24
C GLN A 120 18.57 -1.49 8.95
N GLY A 121 18.97 -1.63 7.68
CA GLY A 121 20.36 -1.51 7.26
C GLY A 121 20.97 -0.16 7.63
N ALA A 122 20.22 0.93 7.43
CA ALA A 122 20.66 2.27 7.84
C ALA A 122 20.84 2.38 9.36
N VAL A 123 19.91 1.83 10.15
CA VAL A 123 20.01 1.85 11.62
C VAL A 123 21.17 0.99 12.12
N ASN A 124 21.33 -0.21 11.57
CA ASN A 124 22.41 -1.13 11.94
C ASN A 124 23.80 -0.53 11.66
N ALA A 125 23.98 0.17 10.53
CA ALA A 125 25.23 0.87 10.23
C ALA A 125 25.55 1.92 11.31
N ILE A 126 24.56 2.68 11.76
CA ILE A 126 24.79 3.71 12.77
C ILE A 126 25.08 3.07 14.15
N LEU A 127 24.34 2.03 14.54
CA LEU A 127 24.50 1.39 15.84
C LEU A 127 25.79 0.58 15.96
N ASN A 128 26.17 -0.15 14.91
CA ASN A 128 27.28 -1.11 14.95
C ASN A 128 28.57 -0.54 14.36
N GLU A 129 28.48 0.18 13.23
CA GLU A 129 29.63 0.71 12.49
C GLU A 129 29.93 2.17 12.87
N LYS A 130 29.01 2.82 13.60
CA LYS A 130 29.10 4.24 14.01
C LYS A 130 29.18 5.22 12.83
N GLU A 131 28.63 4.82 11.68
CA GLU A 131 28.63 5.61 10.45
C GLU A 131 27.21 5.76 9.88
N TYR A 132 26.94 6.92 9.27
CA TYR A 132 25.69 7.16 8.57
C TYR A 132 25.72 6.52 7.18
N CYS A 133 24.96 5.44 6.96
CA CYS A 133 24.77 4.89 5.63
C CYS A 133 23.76 5.74 4.82
N ILE A 134 24.26 6.84 4.23
CA ILE A 134 23.47 7.77 3.42
C ILE A 134 22.75 7.06 2.27
N GLN A 135 23.37 6.06 1.66
CA GLN A 135 22.76 5.35 0.54
C GLN A 135 21.53 4.54 0.98
N SER A 136 21.58 3.84 2.12
CA SER A 136 20.42 3.12 2.67
C SER A 136 19.30 4.08 3.07
N ILE A 137 19.62 5.25 3.62
CA ILE A 137 18.63 6.31 3.92
C ILE A 137 17.95 6.78 2.63
N LYS A 138 18.74 7.12 1.60
CA LYS A 138 18.21 7.51 0.29
C LYS A 138 17.33 6.40 -0.30
N ASN A 139 17.77 5.14 -0.30
CA ASN A 139 17.01 4.01 -0.82
C ASN A 139 15.67 3.83 -0.07
N THR A 140 15.68 3.98 1.26
CA THR A 140 14.47 3.91 2.10
C THR A 140 13.44 4.95 1.66
N ILE A 141 13.86 6.22 1.52
CA ILE A 141 13.00 7.32 1.06
C ILE A 141 12.46 7.03 -0.34
N LYS A 142 13.36 6.65 -1.25
CA LYS A 142 13.07 6.41 -2.66
C LYS A 142 12.06 5.29 -2.90
N LEU A 143 12.28 4.14 -2.26
CA LEU A 143 11.38 3.00 -2.33
C LEU A 143 10.02 3.32 -1.71
N SER A 144 10.01 4.08 -0.60
CA SER A 144 8.77 4.53 0.04
C SER A 144 8.00 5.49 -0.88
N CYS A 145 8.65 6.48 -1.50
CA CYS A 145 8.00 7.39 -2.45
C CYS A 145 7.42 6.63 -3.65
N LYS A 146 8.17 5.66 -4.20
CA LYS A 146 7.68 4.81 -5.29
C LYS A 146 6.40 4.08 -4.89
N LEU A 147 6.38 3.49 -3.70
CA LEU A 147 5.21 2.77 -3.21
C LEU A 147 4.03 3.70 -2.93
N VAL A 148 4.25 4.87 -2.32
CA VAL A 148 3.20 5.88 -2.11
C VAL A 148 2.60 6.32 -3.44
N HIS A 149 3.43 6.54 -4.47
CA HIS A 149 2.94 6.90 -5.79
C HIS A 149 2.08 5.78 -6.40
N GLU A 150 2.50 4.52 -6.29
CA GLU A 150 1.73 3.36 -6.75
C GLU A 150 0.38 3.25 -6.00
N LEU A 151 0.38 3.45 -4.68
CA LEU A 151 -0.83 3.45 -3.85
C LEU A 151 -1.80 4.57 -4.22
N ASN A 152 -1.28 5.78 -4.45
CA ASN A 152 -2.09 6.92 -4.91
C ASN A 152 -2.72 6.62 -6.27
N SER A 153 -1.94 6.11 -7.23
CA SER A 153 -2.45 5.73 -8.55
C SER A 153 -3.54 4.66 -8.46
N LEU A 154 -3.35 3.65 -7.60
CA LEU A 154 -4.33 2.59 -7.36
C LEU A 154 -5.63 3.14 -6.74
N ASN A 155 -5.50 4.11 -5.82
CA ASN A 155 -6.64 4.76 -5.16
C ASN A 155 -7.39 5.77 -6.04
N GLU A 156 -6.70 6.51 -6.91
CA GLU A 156 -7.33 7.48 -7.81
C GLU A 156 -8.00 6.81 -9.00
N GLN A 157 -7.42 5.72 -9.50
CA GLN A 157 -7.87 5.01 -10.70
C GLN A 157 -8.62 3.70 -10.37
N ARG A 158 -9.38 3.63 -9.27
CA ARG A 158 -9.99 2.38 -8.76
C ARG A 158 -10.74 1.56 -9.82
N ASP A 159 -11.43 2.20 -10.76
CA ASP A 159 -12.22 1.47 -11.77
C ASP A 159 -11.44 1.15 -13.05
N ARG A 160 -10.32 1.85 -13.28
CA ARG A 160 -9.60 1.86 -14.57
C ARG A 160 -8.09 1.81 -14.42
N TYR A 161 -7.61 1.31 -13.27
CA TYR A 161 -6.20 1.25 -12.96
C TYR A 161 -5.47 0.44 -14.03
N VAL A 162 -4.43 1.07 -14.59
CA VAL A 162 -3.49 0.45 -15.51
C VAL A 162 -2.12 0.52 -14.85
N GLU A 163 -1.40 -0.59 -14.86
CA GLU A 163 -0.07 -0.64 -14.30
C GLU A 163 0.86 0.32 -15.05
N VAL A 164 1.39 1.33 -14.36
CA VAL A 164 2.41 2.23 -14.91
C VAL A 164 3.77 1.77 -14.40
N HIS A 165 4.65 1.35 -15.30
CA HIS A 165 6.07 1.19 -15.01
C HIS A 165 6.71 2.57 -14.91
N LEU A 166 6.67 3.15 -13.72
CA LEU A 166 7.33 4.43 -13.48
C LEU A 166 8.82 4.24 -13.31
N ASP A 167 9.57 5.08 -14.02
CA ASP A 167 10.96 5.28 -13.72
C ASP A 167 11.10 5.87 -12.32
N SER A 168 12.13 5.38 -11.68
CA SER A 168 12.28 5.46 -10.24
C SER A 168 12.41 6.91 -9.73
N GLN A 169 12.90 7.85 -10.56
CA GLN A 169 13.02 9.27 -10.23
C GLN A 169 11.72 10.07 -10.39
N ASP A 170 10.87 9.69 -11.36
CA ASP A 170 9.65 10.42 -11.68
C ASP A 170 8.60 10.32 -10.56
N SER A 171 8.69 9.27 -9.74
CA SER A 171 7.82 9.07 -8.56
C SER A 171 8.27 9.85 -7.32
N ILE A 172 9.56 10.20 -7.19
CA ILE A 172 10.10 10.79 -5.95
C ILE A 172 9.69 12.25 -5.81
N LYS A 173 9.94 13.05 -6.86
CA LYS A 173 9.78 14.50 -6.80
C LYS A 173 8.32 14.93 -6.52
N PRO A 174 7.29 14.34 -7.18
CA PRO A 174 5.91 14.68 -6.89
C PRO A 174 5.51 14.36 -5.44
N VAL A 175 5.93 13.20 -4.92
CA VAL A 175 5.58 12.76 -3.56
C VAL A 175 6.21 13.67 -2.51
N LEU A 176 7.51 13.98 -2.63
CA LEU A 176 8.16 14.88 -1.67
C LEU A 176 7.59 16.30 -1.74
N LYS A 177 7.22 16.79 -2.92
CA LYS A 177 6.56 18.09 -3.07
C LYS A 177 5.15 18.11 -2.46
N SER A 178 4.38 17.03 -2.58
CA SER A 178 3.06 16.94 -1.93
C SER A 178 3.15 16.88 -0.40
N MET A 179 4.33 16.65 0.15
CA MET A 179 4.63 16.70 1.59
C MET A 179 5.26 18.05 2.01
N ASP A 180 5.11 19.08 1.17
CA ASP A 180 5.61 20.45 1.41
C ASP A 180 7.14 20.59 1.53
N PHE A 181 7.93 19.63 1.02
CA PHE A 181 9.38 19.80 0.93
C PHE A 181 9.76 20.73 -0.23
N THR A 182 10.57 21.75 0.06
CA THR A 182 10.95 22.78 -0.91
C THR A 182 12.06 22.29 -1.86
N GLU A 183 12.18 22.91 -3.05
CA GLU A 183 13.29 22.60 -3.99
C GLU A 183 14.67 22.80 -3.34
N GLU A 184 14.81 23.77 -2.45
CA GLU A 184 16.05 23.98 -1.68
C GLU A 184 16.37 22.76 -0.80
N GLN A 185 15.40 22.26 -0.04
CA GLN A 185 15.57 21.05 0.78
C GLN A 185 15.90 19.82 -0.09
N LEU A 186 15.22 19.67 -1.22
CA LEU A 186 15.51 18.60 -2.18
C LEU A 186 16.96 18.66 -2.68
N ASN A 187 17.46 19.85 -2.99
CA ASN A 187 18.84 20.07 -3.43
C ASN A 187 19.85 19.77 -2.31
N ILE A 188 19.62 20.26 -1.09
CA ILE A 188 20.48 20.02 0.08
C ILE A 188 20.57 18.52 0.40
N SER A 189 19.45 17.81 0.35
CA SER A 189 19.40 16.37 0.65
C SER A 189 20.24 15.52 -0.33
N LYS A 190 20.47 16.04 -1.55
CA LYS A 190 21.05 15.30 -2.69
C LYS A 190 20.32 13.97 -2.94
N ILE A 191 19.00 13.93 -2.75
CA ILE A 191 18.21 12.70 -2.88
C ILE A 191 18.33 12.08 -4.29
N TYR A 192 18.47 12.91 -5.34
CA TYR A 192 18.56 12.49 -6.74
C TYR A 192 19.96 12.08 -7.22
N GLU A 193 21.00 12.20 -6.40
CA GLU A 193 22.41 11.99 -6.79
C GLU A 193 22.73 10.53 -7.15
N THR A 194 21.96 9.56 -6.65
CA THR A 194 22.19 8.14 -6.92
C THR A 194 20.99 7.51 -7.62
N ASN A 195 21.23 6.59 -8.56
CA ASN A 195 20.16 5.76 -9.12
C ASN A 195 19.75 4.68 -8.11
N PHE A 196 18.58 4.08 -8.29
CA PHE A 196 18.15 2.94 -7.46
C PHE A 196 19.12 1.77 -7.68
N ILE A 197 19.48 1.10 -6.59
CA ILE A 197 20.22 -0.18 -6.60
C ILE A 197 19.19 -1.30 -6.47
#